data_AF-A0A9D8LZY1-F1
#
_entry.id   AF-A0A9D8LZY1-F1
#
_cell.length_a   1.000
_cell.length_b   1.000
_cell.length_c   1.000
_cell.angle_alpha   90.00
_cell.angle_beta   90.00
_cell.angle_gamma   90.00
#
_symmetry.space_group_name_H-M   'P 1'
#
loop_
_entity.id
_entity.type
_entity.pdbx_description
1 polymer ?
#
loop_
_entity_poly.entity_id
_entity_poly.type
_entity_poly.pdbx_seq_one_letter_code
_entity_poly.pdbx_strand_id
1 'polypeptide(L)'
;MAEVVLSQALAHSPMMVVEDSLWGAYRELDFRSELLIDTTGARVTYQKLAEQNGDKFEHMARPEVWQEQFATARKAVARLAGDFDKANLDVVVVVSNDQLELFTYDNMPALSILYGEELLTGVFQPRTVPEGAPQDRMEAIWDQMRAGYAMGEHHHVATAPGFARELLERFIDMGFDVGGHRA
;
A
#
# COMPACT_ATOMS: atom_id res chain seq x y z
N MET A 1 25.92 -17.43 -6.12
CA MET A 1 25.31 -16.46 -7.05
C MET A 1 23.80 -16.63 -6.91
N ALA A 2 23.06 -15.58 -6.61
CA ALA A 2 21.60 -15.63 -6.55
C ALA A 2 20.99 -15.58 -7.96
N GLU A 3 19.80 -16.15 -8.14
CA GLU A 3 19.06 -16.14 -9.41
C GLU A 3 17.68 -15.53 -9.18
N VAL A 4 17.26 -14.61 -10.07
CA VAL A 4 15.90 -14.05 -10.05
C VAL A 4 15.00 -14.95 -10.87
N VAL A 5 14.23 -15.80 -10.18
CA VAL A 5 13.34 -16.80 -10.82
C VAL A 5 11.89 -16.32 -10.99
N LEU A 6 11.51 -15.25 -10.27
CA LEU A 6 10.18 -14.64 -10.35
C LEU A 6 10.26 -13.14 -10.14
N SER A 7 9.43 -12.39 -10.87
CA SER A 7 9.20 -10.96 -10.64
C SER A 7 7.71 -10.66 -10.77
N GLN A 8 7.15 -10.00 -9.77
CA GLN A 8 5.74 -9.62 -9.73
C GLN A 8 5.61 -8.17 -9.27
N ALA A 9 4.54 -7.52 -9.72
CA ALA A 9 4.17 -6.19 -9.27
C ALA A 9 2.67 -6.16 -8.98
N LEU A 10 2.30 -5.50 -7.88
CA LEU A 10 0.92 -5.35 -7.45
C LEU A 10 0.73 -3.94 -6.87
N ALA A 11 -0.44 -3.35 -7.11
CA ALA A 11 -0.83 -2.14 -6.39
C ALA A 11 -1.06 -2.46 -4.89
N HIS A 12 -0.61 -1.57 -4.00
CA HIS A 12 -0.87 -1.69 -2.56
C HIS A 12 -2.03 -0.79 -2.09
N SER A 13 -2.95 -0.43 -2.99
CA SER A 13 -4.11 0.41 -2.65
C SER A 13 -5.14 -0.36 -1.81
N PRO A 14 -5.80 0.26 -0.82
CA PRO A 14 -6.91 -0.34 -0.05
C PRO A 14 -8.01 -0.95 -0.93
N MET A 15 -8.20 -0.40 -2.13
CA MET A 15 -9.17 -0.89 -3.11
C MET A 15 -8.90 -2.33 -3.58
N MET A 16 -7.71 -2.89 -3.32
CA MET A 16 -7.37 -4.29 -3.62
C MET A 16 -7.94 -5.30 -2.61
N VAL A 17 -8.25 -4.84 -1.41
CA VAL A 17 -8.72 -5.66 -0.28
C VAL A 17 -10.13 -5.28 0.18
N VAL A 18 -10.56 -4.04 -0.08
CA VAL A 18 -11.89 -3.54 0.25
C VAL A 18 -12.89 -3.91 -0.85
N GLU A 19 -14.02 -4.48 -0.46
CA GLU A 19 -15.11 -4.83 -1.38
C GLU A 19 -15.69 -3.62 -2.12
N ASP A 20 -16.06 -3.81 -3.38
CA ASP A 20 -16.55 -2.74 -4.28
C ASP A 20 -17.76 -1.97 -3.72
N SER A 21 -18.64 -2.67 -2.98
CA SER A 21 -19.82 -2.08 -2.35
C SER A 21 -19.50 -0.97 -1.34
N LEU A 22 -18.28 -0.96 -0.78
CA LEU A 22 -17.83 0.03 0.20
C LEU A 22 -17.09 1.20 -0.45
N TRP A 23 -16.71 1.11 -1.72
CA TRP A 23 -15.88 2.14 -2.39
C TRP A 23 -16.54 3.52 -2.42
N GLY A 24 -17.87 3.57 -2.46
CA GLY A 24 -18.63 4.82 -2.39
C GLY A 24 -18.42 5.60 -1.09
N ALA A 25 -17.98 4.96 0.01
CA ALA A 25 -17.70 5.66 1.27
C ALA A 25 -16.49 6.60 1.15
N TYR A 26 -15.50 6.28 0.31
CA TYR A 26 -14.34 7.15 0.07
C TYR A 26 -14.76 8.48 -0.57
N ARG A 27 -15.72 8.46 -1.50
CA ARG A 27 -16.30 9.69 -2.05
C ARG A 27 -16.84 10.57 -0.92
N GLU A 28 -17.64 10.01 -0.02
CA GLU A 28 -18.26 10.76 1.06
C GLU A 28 -17.23 11.32 2.06
N LEU A 29 -16.14 10.59 2.29
CA LEU A 29 -15.00 11.05 3.06
C LEU A 29 -14.30 12.23 2.36
N ASP A 30 -13.99 12.08 1.07
CA ASP A 30 -13.30 13.10 0.28
C ASP A 30 -14.09 14.40 0.19
N PHE A 31 -15.41 14.32 0.04
CA PHE A 31 -16.30 15.50 0.05
C PHE A 31 -16.14 16.40 1.28
N ARG A 32 -15.66 15.83 2.40
CA ARG A 32 -15.50 16.48 3.69
C ARG A 32 -14.02 16.64 4.09
N SER A 33 -13.10 16.17 3.26
CA SER A 33 -11.68 16.17 3.59
C SER A 33 -11.06 17.54 3.36
N GLU A 34 -10.37 18.05 4.38
CA GLU A 34 -9.51 19.24 4.28
C GLU A 34 -8.07 18.89 3.87
N LEU A 35 -7.79 17.61 3.63
CA LEU A 35 -6.47 17.07 3.34
C LEU A 35 -6.25 16.76 1.86
N LEU A 36 -7.20 17.11 0.98
CA LEU A 36 -7.05 16.85 -0.45
C LEU A 36 -5.96 17.74 -1.05
N ILE A 37 -5.11 17.11 -1.87
CA ILE A 37 -4.01 17.74 -2.59
C ILE A 37 -4.21 17.47 -4.09
N ASP A 38 -4.08 18.50 -4.91
CA ASP A 38 -4.17 18.35 -6.37
C ASP A 38 -2.84 17.88 -7.00
N THR A 39 -2.83 17.69 -8.31
CA THR A 39 -1.65 17.21 -9.05
C THR A 39 -0.46 18.17 -9.05
N THR A 40 -0.64 19.42 -8.60
CA THR A 40 0.43 20.41 -8.45
C THR A 40 1.02 20.44 -7.03
N GLY A 41 0.44 19.66 -6.11
CA GLY A 41 0.80 19.67 -4.69
C GLY A 41 0.07 20.74 -3.87
N ALA A 42 -0.92 21.43 -4.45
CA ALA A 42 -1.68 22.46 -3.75
C ALA A 42 -2.86 21.85 -2.99
N ARG A 43 -3.15 22.40 -1.79
CA ARG A 43 -4.39 22.07 -1.06
C ARG A 43 -5.59 22.49 -1.90
N VAL A 44 -6.58 21.61 -1.95
CA VAL A 44 -7.78 21.79 -2.75
C VAL A 44 -9.00 21.24 -2.00
N THR A 45 -10.20 21.69 -2.36
CA THR A 45 -11.45 21.07 -1.87
C THR A 45 -12.02 20.15 -2.93
N TYR A 46 -12.87 19.21 -2.51
CA TYR A 46 -13.56 18.33 -3.45
C TYR A 46 -14.36 19.13 -4.48
N GLN A 47 -15.07 20.18 -4.06
CA GLN A 47 -15.91 21.01 -4.93
C GLN A 47 -15.08 21.66 -6.04
N LYS A 48 -13.91 22.20 -5.70
CA LYS A 48 -13.00 22.79 -6.69
C LYS A 48 -12.45 21.75 -7.67
N LEU A 49 -12.12 20.55 -7.18
CA LEU A 49 -11.74 19.43 -8.07
C LEU A 49 -12.88 19.00 -8.99
N ALA A 50 -14.12 18.98 -8.49
CA ALA A 50 -15.29 18.63 -9.28
C ALA A 50 -15.57 19.68 -10.38
N GLU A 51 -15.48 20.97 -10.05
CA GLU A 51 -15.61 22.06 -11.03
C GLU A 51 -14.53 21.98 -12.13
N GLN A 52 -13.29 21.67 -11.75
CA GLN A 52 -12.16 21.56 -12.69
C GLN A 52 -12.27 20.35 -13.61
N ASN A 53 -12.73 19.21 -13.09
CA ASN A 53 -12.75 17.95 -13.85
C ASN A 53 -14.07 17.70 -14.58
N GLY A 54 -15.18 18.32 -14.15
CA GLY A 54 -16.52 18.02 -14.64
C GLY A 54 -16.84 16.52 -14.58
N ASP A 55 -17.58 16.04 -15.57
CA ASP A 55 -18.06 14.64 -15.62
C ASP A 55 -17.07 13.68 -16.30
N LYS A 56 -15.80 14.08 -16.42
CA LYS A 56 -14.74 13.32 -17.12
C LYS A 56 -14.66 11.85 -16.72
N PHE A 57 -14.92 11.54 -15.45
CA PHE A 57 -14.81 10.20 -14.88
C PHE A 57 -16.16 9.55 -14.52
N GLU A 58 -17.28 10.15 -14.90
CA GLU A 58 -18.63 9.65 -14.55
C GLU A 58 -18.88 8.22 -15.05
N HIS A 59 -18.34 7.87 -16.22
CA HIS A 59 -18.45 6.52 -16.78
C HIS A 59 -17.70 5.47 -15.95
N MET A 60 -16.69 5.86 -15.16
CA MET A 60 -15.91 4.97 -14.30
C MET A 60 -16.46 4.92 -12.86
N ALA A 61 -17.16 5.96 -12.41
CA ALA A 61 -17.69 6.09 -11.06
C ALA A 61 -19.05 5.38 -10.90
N ARG A 62 -19.18 4.15 -11.42
CA ARG A 62 -20.42 3.37 -11.44
C ARG A 62 -20.24 2.05 -10.71
N PRO A 63 -21.21 1.62 -9.89
CA PRO A 63 -21.11 0.36 -9.13
C PRO A 63 -20.78 -0.85 -10.00
N GLU A 64 -21.35 -0.94 -11.21
CA GLU A 64 -21.10 -2.07 -12.12
C GLU A 64 -19.63 -2.11 -12.58
N VAL A 65 -19.04 -0.93 -12.82
CA VAL A 65 -17.63 -0.82 -13.19
C VAL A 65 -16.72 -1.16 -12.01
N TRP A 66 -17.08 -0.75 -10.80
CA TRP A 66 -16.32 -1.08 -9.58
C TRP A 66 -16.33 -2.57 -9.30
N GLN A 67 -17.48 -3.22 -9.46
CA GLN A 67 -17.61 -4.67 -9.33
C GLN A 67 -16.70 -5.41 -10.33
N GLU A 68 -16.70 -4.99 -11.59
CA GLU A 68 -15.81 -5.57 -12.61
C GLU A 68 -14.32 -5.35 -12.30
N GLN A 69 -13.96 -4.16 -11.81
CA GLN A 69 -12.59 -3.82 -11.41
C GLN A 69 -12.14 -4.67 -10.22
N PHE A 70 -12.97 -4.78 -9.19
CA PHE A 70 -12.69 -5.59 -8.02
C PHE A 70 -12.55 -7.08 -8.39
N ALA A 71 -13.48 -7.63 -9.17
CA ALA A 71 -13.38 -9.01 -9.65
C ALA A 71 -12.09 -9.27 -10.46
N THR A 72 -11.71 -8.33 -11.32
CA THR A 72 -10.45 -8.38 -12.07
C THR A 72 -9.23 -8.36 -11.15
N ALA A 73 -9.21 -7.45 -10.16
CA ALA A 73 -8.16 -7.36 -9.18
C ALA A 73 -8.01 -8.64 -8.36
N ARG A 74 -9.12 -9.21 -7.86
CA ARG A 74 -9.11 -10.48 -7.11
C ARG A 74 -8.58 -11.64 -7.94
N LYS A 75 -8.98 -11.74 -9.21
CA LYS A 75 -8.47 -12.76 -10.13
C LYS A 75 -6.96 -12.60 -10.39
N ALA A 76 -6.49 -11.37 -10.55
CA ALA A 76 -5.07 -11.08 -10.75
C ALA A 76 -4.25 -11.45 -9.51
N VAL A 77 -4.69 -11.07 -8.31
CA VAL A 77 -4.06 -11.43 -7.04
C VAL A 77 -4.00 -12.95 -6.87
N ALA A 78 -5.10 -13.67 -7.14
CA ALA A 78 -5.14 -15.12 -7.05
C ALA A 78 -4.14 -15.80 -8.01
N ARG A 79 -3.99 -15.27 -9.23
CA ARG A 79 -2.97 -15.76 -10.16
C ARG A 79 -1.56 -15.52 -9.63
N LEU A 80 -1.26 -14.30 -9.17
CA LEU A 80 0.06 -13.96 -8.63
C LEU A 80 0.42 -14.82 -7.43
N ALA A 81 -0.52 -15.05 -6.51
CA ALA A 81 -0.35 -15.96 -5.39
C ALA A 81 -0.04 -17.39 -5.86
N GLY A 82 -0.79 -17.90 -6.84
CA GLY A 82 -0.52 -19.23 -7.41
C GLY A 82 0.83 -19.33 -8.13
N ASP A 83 1.32 -18.27 -8.75
CA ASP A 83 2.65 -18.21 -9.36
C ASP A 83 3.75 -18.11 -8.28
N PHE A 84 3.49 -17.37 -7.19
CA PHE A 84 4.37 -17.24 -6.03
C PHE A 84 4.58 -18.58 -5.32
N ASP A 85 3.51 -19.31 -5.03
CA ASP A 85 3.56 -20.61 -4.36
C ASP A 85 4.33 -21.66 -5.18
N LYS A 86 4.20 -21.61 -6.51
CA LYS A 86 4.89 -22.55 -7.42
C LYS A 86 6.38 -22.27 -7.58
N ALA A 87 6.80 -21.02 -7.38
CA ALA A 87 8.17 -20.60 -7.67
C ALA A 87 9.19 -21.12 -6.64
N ASN A 88 8.74 -21.62 -5.48
CA ASN A 88 9.60 -22.19 -4.43
C ASN A 88 10.79 -21.26 -4.09
N LEU A 89 10.47 -20.04 -3.69
CA LEU A 89 11.43 -18.97 -3.48
C LEU A 89 12.19 -19.15 -2.16
N ASP A 90 13.52 -19.01 -2.21
CA ASP A 90 14.36 -19.01 -0.99
C ASP A 90 14.37 -17.63 -0.29
N VAL A 91 14.34 -16.55 -1.08
CA VAL A 91 14.37 -15.16 -0.62
C VAL A 91 13.44 -14.31 -1.47
N VAL A 92 12.66 -13.44 -0.83
CA VAL A 92 11.79 -12.46 -1.50
C VAL A 92 12.29 -11.06 -1.18
N VAL A 93 12.65 -10.30 -2.22
CA VAL A 93 12.98 -8.88 -2.09
C VAL A 93 11.71 -8.08 -2.36
N VAL A 94 11.15 -7.47 -1.32
CA VAL A 94 9.97 -6.59 -1.42
C VAL A 94 10.45 -5.15 -1.57
N VAL A 95 10.03 -4.49 -2.64
CA VAL A 95 10.31 -3.07 -2.90
C VAL A 95 9.02 -2.28 -2.75
N SER A 96 8.98 -1.36 -1.79
CA SER A 96 7.83 -0.49 -1.53
C SER A 96 8.31 0.87 -1.00
N ASN A 97 7.41 1.84 -0.96
CA ASN A 97 7.63 3.05 -0.18
C ASN A 97 7.19 2.83 1.28
N ASP A 98 7.77 3.61 2.18
CA ASP A 98 7.25 3.80 3.53
C ASP A 98 6.09 4.81 3.48
N GLN A 99 5.01 4.54 4.21
CA GLN A 99 3.85 5.44 4.32
C GLN A 99 3.87 6.22 5.65
N LEU A 100 5.08 6.65 6.08
CA LEU A 100 5.36 7.22 7.42
C LEU A 100 5.09 6.22 8.54
N GLU A 101 5.45 4.96 8.33
CA GLU A 101 5.23 3.87 9.29
C GLU A 101 6.52 3.51 10.03
N LEU A 102 7.64 3.49 9.30
CA LEU A 102 8.97 3.15 9.82
C LEU A 102 9.89 4.37 9.93
N PHE A 103 9.74 5.33 9.01
CA PHE A 103 10.61 6.51 8.94
C PHE A 103 9.86 7.77 9.31
N THR A 104 10.54 8.68 9.99
CA THR A 104 10.04 10.01 10.32
C THR A 104 10.74 11.06 9.46
N TYR A 105 10.24 12.29 9.47
CA TYR A 105 10.90 13.41 8.78
C TYR A 105 12.31 13.71 9.31
N ASP A 106 12.67 13.23 10.51
CA ASP A 106 14.02 13.39 11.05
C ASP A 106 15.03 12.44 10.39
N ASN A 107 14.56 11.34 9.81
CA ASN A 107 15.40 10.37 9.11
C ASN A 107 14.61 9.64 8.02
N MET A 108 14.66 10.16 6.80
CA MET A 108 13.91 9.66 5.64
C MET A 108 14.89 9.35 4.48
N PRO A 109 15.50 8.16 4.48
CA PRO A 109 16.44 7.78 3.42
C PRO A 109 15.71 7.62 2.08
N ALA A 110 16.37 8.01 0.98
CA ALA A 110 15.84 7.79 -0.37
C ALA A 110 15.77 6.29 -0.75
N LEU A 111 16.69 5.50 -0.19
CA LEU A 111 16.73 4.04 -0.31
C LEU A 111 17.16 3.46 1.03
N SER A 112 16.43 2.46 1.52
CA SER A 112 16.78 1.74 2.74
C SER A 112 16.59 0.23 2.56
N ILE A 113 17.50 -0.56 3.14
CA ILE A 113 17.43 -2.02 3.17
C ILE A 113 17.32 -2.48 4.63
N LEU A 114 16.30 -3.28 4.92
CA LEU A 114 16.18 -3.97 6.21
C LEU A 114 17.19 -5.12 6.26
N TYR A 115 18.06 -5.11 7.27
CA TYR A 115 19.06 -6.16 7.53
C TYR A 115 18.98 -6.76 8.95
N GLY A 116 17.88 -6.47 9.67
CA GLY A 116 17.51 -7.13 10.91
C GLY A 116 17.25 -8.63 10.72
N GLU A 117 16.99 -9.37 11.81
CA GLU A 117 16.65 -10.80 11.70
C GLU A 117 15.16 -11.01 11.42
N GLU A 118 14.32 -10.11 11.92
CA GLU A 118 12.87 -10.13 11.75
C GLU A 118 12.35 -8.75 11.35
N LEU A 119 11.26 -8.74 10.60
CA LEU A 119 10.41 -7.57 10.39
C LEU A 119 9.19 -7.71 11.30
N LEU A 120 8.93 -6.68 12.11
CA LEU A 120 7.69 -6.54 12.86
C LEU A 120 6.68 -5.74 12.04
N THR A 121 5.53 -6.33 11.71
CA THR A 121 4.47 -5.59 11.00
C THR A 121 3.80 -4.58 11.92
N GLY A 122 3.38 -3.44 11.35
CA GLY A 122 2.53 -2.48 12.06
C GLY A 122 1.11 -3.01 12.26
N VAL A 123 0.43 -2.48 13.28
CA VAL A 123 -1.02 -2.69 13.47
C VAL A 123 -1.75 -1.47 12.96
N PHE A 124 -2.70 -1.68 12.05
CA PHE A 124 -3.47 -0.59 11.47
C PHE A 124 -4.33 0.08 12.56
N GLN A 125 -4.11 1.38 12.75
CA GLN A 125 -4.89 2.19 13.67
C GLN A 125 -6.02 2.92 12.91
N PRO A 126 -7.29 2.80 13.34
CA PRO A 126 -8.38 3.61 12.81
C PRO A 126 -8.03 5.10 12.83
N ARG A 127 -8.39 5.80 11.74
CA ARG A 127 -8.22 7.26 11.67
C ARG A 127 -9.50 7.95 12.14
N THR A 128 -9.39 9.18 12.63
CA THR A 128 -10.59 9.97 12.93
C THR A 128 -11.41 10.17 11.67
N VAL A 129 -12.69 9.79 11.72
CA VAL A 129 -13.65 10.03 10.64
C VAL A 129 -14.35 11.36 10.91
N PRO A 130 -14.38 12.30 9.95
CA PRO A 130 -15.08 13.57 10.12
C PRO A 130 -16.55 13.38 10.49
N GLU A 131 -17.10 14.31 11.27
CA GLU A 131 -18.52 14.29 11.63
C GLU A 131 -19.41 14.26 10.38
N GLY A 132 -20.42 13.37 10.38
CA GLY A 132 -21.36 13.20 9.27
C GLY A 132 -20.82 12.42 8.07
N ALA A 133 -19.62 11.85 8.13
CA ALA A 133 -19.15 10.81 7.20
C ALA A 133 -19.71 9.43 7.57
N PRO A 134 -19.71 8.44 6.66
CA PRO A 134 -20.35 7.14 6.89
C PRO A 134 -19.53 6.25 7.82
N GLN A 135 -19.65 6.47 9.12
CA GLN A 135 -18.81 5.84 10.13
C GLN A 135 -18.86 4.30 10.09
N ASP A 136 -20.05 3.72 9.97
CA ASP A 136 -20.26 2.27 9.88
C ASP A 136 -19.52 1.64 8.68
N ARG A 137 -19.59 2.27 7.50
CA ARG A 137 -18.88 1.80 6.31
C ARG A 137 -17.38 2.02 6.43
N MET A 138 -16.93 3.10 7.05
CA MET A 138 -15.50 3.32 7.29
C MET A 138 -14.91 2.29 8.28
N GLU A 139 -15.67 1.93 9.32
CA GLU A 139 -15.29 0.86 10.24
C GLU A 139 -15.18 -0.48 9.51
N ALA A 140 -16.16 -0.82 8.66
CA ALA A 140 -16.11 -2.03 7.82
C ALA A 140 -14.92 -2.03 6.85
N ILE A 141 -14.58 -0.88 6.25
CA ILE A 141 -13.39 -0.71 5.41
C ILE A 141 -12.13 -1.04 6.20
N TRP A 142 -11.99 -0.49 7.42
CA TRP A 142 -10.81 -0.74 8.23
C TRP A 142 -10.70 -2.19 8.70
N ASP A 143 -11.81 -2.85 9.00
CA ASP A 143 -11.82 -4.29 9.28
C ASP A 143 -11.28 -5.09 8.09
N GLN A 144 -11.75 -4.79 6.87
CA GLN A 144 -11.27 -5.44 5.65
C GLN A 144 -9.79 -5.15 5.37
N MET A 145 -9.32 -3.93 5.62
CA MET A 145 -7.91 -3.57 5.50
C MET A 145 -7.04 -4.32 6.52
N ARG A 146 -7.46 -4.37 7.79
CA ARG A 146 -6.75 -5.13 8.85
C ARG A 146 -6.57 -6.59 8.45
N ALA A 147 -7.64 -7.22 7.97
CA ALA A 147 -7.58 -8.61 7.52
C ALA A 147 -6.76 -8.77 6.24
N GLY A 148 -7.01 -7.94 5.23
CA GLY A 148 -6.41 -8.05 3.90
C GLY A 148 -4.91 -7.76 3.86
N TYR A 149 -4.40 -6.94 4.77
CA TYR A 149 -2.97 -6.62 4.90
C TYR A 149 -2.25 -7.34 6.04
N ALA A 150 -2.94 -8.23 6.76
CA ALA A 150 -2.41 -8.82 7.99
C ALA A 150 -1.88 -7.73 8.96
N MET A 151 -2.71 -6.70 9.18
CA MET A 151 -2.42 -5.58 10.09
C MET A 151 -3.43 -5.53 11.26
N GLY A 152 -4.10 -6.65 11.55
CA GLY A 152 -4.96 -6.79 12.73
C GLY A 152 -4.16 -6.99 14.02
N GLU A 153 -2.94 -7.53 13.91
CA GLU A 153 -2.01 -7.75 15.01
C GLU A 153 -0.56 -7.64 14.49
N HIS A 154 0.40 -7.67 15.41
CA HIS A 154 1.81 -7.69 15.05
C HIS A 154 2.20 -9.09 14.57
N HIS A 155 2.87 -9.15 13.42
CA HIS A 155 3.47 -10.37 12.91
C HIS A 155 4.99 -10.21 12.85
N HIS A 156 5.69 -11.28 13.24
CA HIS A 156 7.13 -11.41 13.09
C HIS A 156 7.42 -12.19 11.81
N VAL A 157 8.03 -11.52 10.83
CA VAL A 157 8.40 -12.13 9.56
C VAL A 157 9.91 -12.31 9.55
N ALA A 158 10.38 -13.56 9.48
CA ALA A 158 11.80 -13.84 9.33
C ALA A 158 12.34 -13.22 8.04
N THR A 159 13.54 -12.66 8.12
CA THR A 159 14.19 -12.00 6.99
C THR A 159 15.48 -12.74 6.60
N ALA A 160 16.18 -12.23 5.58
CA ALA A 160 17.45 -12.78 5.11
C ALA A 160 18.62 -11.81 5.40
N PRO A 161 19.05 -11.64 6.67
CA PRO A 161 20.03 -10.61 7.06
C PRO A 161 21.38 -10.74 6.35
N GLY A 162 21.83 -11.97 6.09
CA GLY A 162 23.07 -12.21 5.33
C GLY A 162 22.98 -11.65 3.91
N PHE A 163 21.90 -12.00 3.21
CA PHE A 163 21.65 -11.50 1.85
C PHE A 163 21.43 -9.98 1.81
N ALA A 164 20.72 -9.42 2.79
CA ALA A 164 20.51 -7.98 2.89
C ALA A 164 21.82 -7.19 3.10
N ARG A 165 22.76 -7.71 3.89
CA ARG A 165 24.09 -7.10 4.07
C ARG A 165 24.92 -7.16 2.80
N GLU A 166 24.92 -8.30 2.10
CA GLU A 166 25.57 -8.40 0.79
C GLU A 166 24.98 -7.39 -0.21
N LEU A 167 23.66 -7.21 -0.23
CA LEU A 167 23.03 -6.17 -1.06
C LEU A 167 23.48 -4.76 -0.67
N LEU A 168 23.47 -4.42 0.62
CA LEU A 168 23.96 -3.12 1.10
C LEU A 168 25.39 -2.84 0.63
N GLU A 169 26.30 -3.79 0.82
CA GLU A 169 27.70 -3.69 0.38
C GLU A 169 27.78 -3.48 -1.15
N ARG A 170 26.99 -4.22 -1.93
CA ARG A 170 26.97 -4.07 -3.39
C ARG A 170 26.42 -2.73 -3.86
N PHE A 171 25.39 -2.19 -3.21
CA PHE A 171 24.88 -0.85 -3.54
C PHE A 171 25.94 0.21 -3.26
N ILE A 172 26.66 0.09 -2.14
CA ILE A 172 27.78 0.98 -1.80
C ILE A 172 28.92 0.86 -2.82
N ASP A 173 29.33 -0.37 -3.19
CA ASP A 173 30.35 -0.62 -4.23
C ASP A 173 29.96 0.00 -5.57
N MET A 174 28.65 0.04 -5.88
CA MET A 174 28.10 0.64 -7.09
C MET A 174 27.95 2.17 -7.00
N GLY A 175 28.27 2.78 -5.86
CA GLY A 175 28.21 4.22 -5.63
C GLY A 175 26.83 4.76 -5.26
N PHE A 176 25.91 3.91 -4.76
CA PHE A 176 24.63 4.35 -4.21
C PHE A 176 24.78 4.72 -2.73
N ASP A 177 24.20 5.86 -2.35
CA ASP A 177 23.94 6.20 -0.95
C ASP A 177 22.72 5.40 -0.47
N VAL A 178 22.94 4.44 0.43
CA VAL A 178 21.88 3.54 0.92
C VAL A 178 21.83 3.52 2.45
N GLY A 179 20.62 3.61 3.01
CA GLY A 179 20.36 3.43 4.43
C GLY A 179 20.30 1.94 4.81
N GLY A 180 20.93 1.58 5.92
CA GLY A 180 20.72 0.29 6.57
C GLY A 180 19.73 0.45 7.72
N HIS A 181 18.63 -0.32 7.71
CA HIS A 181 17.68 -0.37 8.81
C HIS A 181 17.76 -1.72 9.52
N ARG A 182 17.94 -1.69 10.84
CA ARG A 182 17.84 -2.86 11.72
C ARG A 182 16.67 -2.56 12.66
N ALA A 183 15.51 -3.15 12.36
CA ALA A 183 14.33 -3.07 13.20
C ALA A 183 14.64 -3.57 14.62
#